data_AF-A0A3B8K2J1-F1
#
_entry.id   AF-A0A3B8K2J1-F1
#
_cell.length_a   1.000
_cell.length_b   1.000
_cell.length_c   1.000
_cell.angle_alpha   90.00
_cell.angle_beta   90.00
_cell.angle_gamma   90.00
#
_symmetry.space_group_name_H-M   'P 1'
#
loop_
_entity.id
_entity.type
_entity.pdbx_description
1 polymer ?
#
loop_
_entity_poly.entity_id
_entity_poly.type
_entity_poly.pdbx_seq_one_letter_code
_entity_poly.pdbx_strand_id
1 'polypeptide(L)'
;LEFEKAARLRDQYYSLQKVMERQKAVATDLKDRDVIALVETPKGFSIGLFRVRRGKLLGAETFVPRGTEGADSGEVMKEFLRHYYDTAAVVPGELLLSHMPVEKEFLEKWLQQKRGNKKIHLKVPLRGEKKALLELVKKNTLFQAQHDQADSREKELSLEELAALLELPEPPQRIEGYDISHLAGRGTVGSMVVFVGGKPWKEGYRRFKVRTAGPADDYAALAEVLERRFNNSKPLPALILIDGGRGQLSVTCSILEKKGLGHLPVIALAEEREQIFLPQRKAPLDLPDSHPALQLLQQVRDEAHRFALSLSRNLVKKSSFSSFLESVPGIGPVRRKALLEHFGGLEALRKASLEEIKSVRAVDSATAERLYRELQEINSRGGDFFDRGSKD
;
A
#
# COMPACT_ATOMS: atom_id res chain seq x y z
N LEU A 1 -7.60 6.64 20.06
CA LEU A 1 -7.06 6.43 18.70
C LEU A 1 -6.01 5.31 18.62
N GLU A 2 -5.04 5.21 19.55
CA GLU A 2 -4.10 4.08 19.55
C GLU A 2 -4.72 2.76 20.06
N PHE A 3 -5.74 2.81 20.92
CA PHE A 3 -6.40 1.61 21.45
C PHE A 3 -7.20 0.82 20.40
N GLU A 4 -7.81 1.49 19.42
CA GLU A 4 -8.53 0.82 18.32
C GLU A 4 -7.57 0.30 17.25
N LYS A 5 -6.52 1.05 16.90
CA LYS A 5 -5.43 0.53 16.04
C LYS A 5 -4.73 -0.65 16.72
N ALA A 6 -4.47 -0.57 18.01
CA ALA A 6 -3.92 -1.66 18.80
C ALA A 6 -4.89 -2.83 18.88
N ALA A 7 -6.20 -2.62 19.06
CA ALA A 7 -7.19 -3.70 19.04
C ALA A 7 -7.28 -4.36 17.67
N ARG A 8 -7.28 -3.60 16.56
CA ARG A 8 -7.34 -4.12 15.19
C ARG A 8 -6.07 -4.89 14.82
N LEU A 9 -4.89 -4.37 15.18
CA LEU A 9 -3.60 -5.06 15.01
C LEU A 9 -3.47 -6.27 15.95
N ARG A 10 -4.00 -6.18 17.17
CA ARG A 10 -4.04 -7.27 18.15
C ARG A 10 -4.99 -8.38 17.71
N ASP A 11 -6.12 -8.06 17.10
CA ASP A 11 -7.09 -9.03 16.62
C ASP A 11 -6.63 -9.64 15.28
N GLN A 12 -5.93 -8.87 14.43
CA GLN A 12 -5.18 -9.40 13.28
C GLN A 12 -4.01 -10.29 13.73
N TYR A 13 -3.28 -9.89 14.77
CA TYR A 13 -2.20 -10.66 15.36
C TYR A 13 -2.70 -11.91 16.07
N TYR A 14 -3.83 -11.86 16.79
CA TYR A 14 -4.45 -13.01 17.45
C TYR A 14 -5.22 -13.90 16.49
N SER A 15 -5.68 -13.41 15.33
CA SER A 15 -6.22 -14.26 14.27
C SER A 15 -5.10 -14.98 13.53
N LEU A 16 -4.01 -14.28 13.20
CA LEU A 16 -2.77 -14.88 12.70
C LEU A 16 -2.16 -15.85 13.72
N GLN A 17 -2.07 -15.50 15.00
CA GLN A 17 -1.59 -16.37 16.06
C GLN A 17 -2.57 -17.50 16.37
N LYS A 18 -3.90 -17.31 16.41
CA LYS A 18 -4.82 -18.47 16.60
C LYS A 18 -4.73 -19.45 15.44
N VAL A 19 -4.38 -18.99 14.23
CA VAL A 19 -4.12 -19.85 13.07
C VAL A 19 -2.72 -20.49 13.14
N MET A 20 -1.68 -19.74 13.56
CA MET A 20 -0.28 -20.20 13.62
C MET A 20 0.08 -21.00 14.89
N GLU A 21 -0.52 -20.68 16.03
CA GLU A 21 -0.21 -21.15 17.38
C GLU A 21 -1.01 -22.42 17.74
N ARG A 22 -2.14 -22.68 17.05
CA ARG A 22 -2.85 -23.98 17.10
C ARG A 22 -2.41 -24.99 16.05
N GLN A 23 -1.53 -24.65 15.10
CA GLN A 23 -1.14 -25.57 14.01
C GLN A 23 0.34 -25.47 13.64
N LYS A 24 1.23 -25.93 14.53
CA LYS A 24 2.60 -26.33 14.14
C LYS A 24 2.66 -27.65 13.35
N ALA A 25 1.52 -28.29 13.08
CA ALA A 25 1.35 -29.36 12.10
C ALA A 25 -0.04 -29.22 11.45
N VAL A 26 -0.09 -28.83 10.18
CA VAL A 26 -1.34 -28.65 9.40
C VAL A 26 -1.78 -29.97 8.77
N ALA A 27 -0.85 -30.92 8.64
CA ALA A 27 -1.10 -32.30 8.26
C ALA A 27 -0.04 -33.20 8.94
N THR A 28 -0.41 -34.44 9.25
CA THR A 28 0.51 -35.45 9.81
C THR A 28 1.53 -35.98 8.80
N ASP A 29 1.33 -35.74 7.49
CA ASP A 29 2.23 -36.18 6.43
C ASP A 29 3.13 -35.07 5.87
N LEU A 30 4.39 -35.42 5.56
CA LEU A 30 5.39 -34.49 5.00
C LEU A 30 5.17 -34.20 3.50
N LYS A 31 3.94 -34.32 3.00
CA LYS A 31 3.63 -34.16 1.57
C LYS A 31 3.38 -32.70 1.22
N ASP A 32 3.88 -32.32 0.04
CA ASP A 32 3.65 -31.00 -0.55
C ASP A 32 2.29 -30.97 -1.24
N ARG A 33 1.43 -30.04 -0.82
CA ARG A 33 0.09 -29.86 -1.36
C ARG A 33 -0.32 -28.40 -1.36
N ASP A 34 -1.15 -28.03 -2.31
CA ASP A 34 -1.88 -26.77 -2.28
C ASP A 34 -3.36 -27.09 -2.03
N VAL A 35 -4.00 -26.27 -1.20
CA VAL A 35 -5.41 -26.43 -0.84
C VAL A 35 -6.16 -25.21 -1.30
N ILE A 36 -7.10 -25.41 -2.22
CA ILE A 36 -7.79 -24.36 -2.95
C ILE A 36 -9.29 -24.48 -2.71
N ALA A 37 -9.88 -23.40 -2.24
CA ALA A 37 -11.30 -23.33 -1.94
C ALA A 37 -11.96 -22.16 -2.66
N LEU A 38 -12.92 -22.48 -3.53
CA LEU A 38 -13.94 -21.53 -3.98
C LEU A 38 -15.00 -21.33 -2.89
N VAL A 39 -15.32 -20.06 -2.64
CA VAL A 39 -16.41 -19.59 -1.79
C VAL A 39 -17.27 -18.65 -2.62
N GLU A 40 -18.56 -18.92 -2.69
CA GLU A 40 -19.51 -18.06 -3.40
C GLU A 40 -19.84 -16.81 -2.57
N THR A 41 -19.97 -15.67 -3.24
CA THR A 41 -20.26 -14.35 -2.69
C THR A 41 -21.26 -13.64 -3.61
N PRO A 42 -21.92 -12.55 -3.16
CA PRO A 42 -22.82 -11.79 -4.02
C PRO A 42 -22.17 -11.21 -5.29
N LYS A 43 -20.83 -11.08 -5.32
CA LYS A 43 -20.04 -10.57 -6.46
C LYS A 43 -19.35 -11.68 -7.27
N GLY A 44 -19.81 -12.92 -7.15
CA GLY A 44 -19.18 -14.09 -7.77
C GLY A 44 -18.37 -14.91 -6.77
N PHE A 45 -17.18 -15.36 -7.13
CA PHE A 45 -16.38 -16.27 -6.30
C PHE A 45 -15.19 -15.57 -5.66
N SER A 46 -14.91 -15.93 -4.41
CA SER A 46 -13.64 -15.69 -3.73
C SER A 46 -12.88 -17.01 -3.62
N ILE A 47 -11.57 -16.98 -3.86
CA ILE A 47 -10.72 -18.16 -3.96
C ILE A 47 -9.64 -18.10 -2.90
N GLY A 48 -9.69 -19.02 -1.93
CA GLY A 48 -8.60 -19.21 -0.97
C GLY A 48 -7.58 -20.21 -1.46
N LEU A 49 -6.31 -19.94 -1.20
CA LEU A 49 -5.20 -20.84 -1.47
C LEU A 49 -4.28 -20.93 -0.24
N PHE A 50 -4.14 -22.14 0.31
CA PHE A 50 -3.11 -22.46 1.29
C PHE A 50 -2.01 -23.29 0.63
N ARG A 51 -0.77 -22.81 0.72
CA ARG A 51 0.42 -23.52 0.24
C ARG A 51 1.04 -24.29 1.38
N VAL A 52 0.97 -25.63 1.35
CA VAL A 52 1.53 -26.50 2.38
C VAL A 52 2.73 -27.26 1.84
N ARG A 53 3.87 -27.15 2.52
CA ARG A 53 5.09 -27.90 2.17
C ARG A 53 5.62 -28.61 3.40
N ARG A 54 5.92 -29.90 3.26
CA ARG A 54 6.39 -30.76 4.37
C ARG A 54 5.56 -30.61 5.66
N GLY A 55 4.23 -30.58 5.53
CA GLY A 55 3.29 -30.45 6.65
C GLY A 55 3.15 -29.03 7.25
N LYS A 56 3.88 -28.03 6.74
CA LYS A 56 3.86 -26.63 7.22
C LYS A 56 3.15 -25.72 6.22
N LEU A 57 2.36 -24.78 6.72
CA LEU A 57 1.77 -23.70 5.92
C LEU A 57 2.85 -22.67 5.57
N LEU A 58 3.12 -22.49 4.29
CA LEU A 58 4.06 -21.48 3.79
C LEU A 58 3.37 -20.15 3.46
N GLY A 59 2.07 -20.18 3.15
CA GLY A 59 1.32 -18.99 2.78
C GLY A 59 -0.16 -19.25 2.66
N ALA A 60 -0.94 -18.20 2.89
CA ALA A 60 -2.38 -18.13 2.72
C ALA A 60 -2.69 -16.90 1.87
N GLU A 61 -3.39 -17.10 0.77
CA GLU A 61 -3.73 -16.06 -0.20
C GLU A 61 -5.21 -16.16 -0.55
N THR A 62 -5.84 -15.01 -0.80
CA THR A 62 -7.23 -14.91 -1.26
C THR A 62 -7.28 -14.11 -2.55
N PHE A 63 -8.01 -14.62 -3.53
CA PHE A 63 -8.17 -14.01 -4.85
C PHE A 63 -9.66 -13.76 -5.11
N VAL A 64 -9.98 -12.61 -5.71
CA VAL A 64 -11.34 -12.24 -6.06
C VAL A 64 -11.40 -11.97 -7.58
N PRO A 65 -11.54 -13.02 -8.40
CA PRO A 65 -11.70 -12.85 -9.84
C PRO A 65 -12.95 -12.03 -10.17
N ARG A 66 -12.87 -11.19 -11.20
CA ARG A 66 -14.02 -10.41 -11.69
C ARG A 66 -14.83 -11.21 -12.69
N GLY A 67 -16.14 -10.94 -12.78
CA GLY A 67 -17.00 -11.52 -13.81
C GLY A 67 -17.33 -12.99 -13.60
N THR A 68 -17.29 -13.47 -12.36
CA THR A 68 -17.66 -14.86 -12.03
C THR A 68 -19.05 -14.94 -11.38
N GLU A 69 -19.85 -13.88 -11.49
CA GLU A 69 -21.24 -13.84 -11.00
C GLU A 69 -22.08 -14.81 -11.84
N GLY A 70 -22.70 -15.81 -11.18
CA GLY A 70 -23.48 -16.85 -11.87
C GLY A 70 -22.66 -17.84 -12.70
N ALA A 71 -21.33 -17.82 -12.62
CA ALA A 71 -20.46 -18.74 -13.36
C ALA A 71 -20.45 -20.15 -12.74
N ASP A 72 -20.14 -21.17 -13.55
CA ASP A 72 -19.96 -22.53 -13.04
C ASP A 72 -18.68 -22.66 -12.19
N SER A 73 -18.80 -23.32 -11.03
CA SER A 73 -17.68 -23.50 -10.10
C SER A 73 -16.51 -24.29 -10.70
N GLY A 74 -16.77 -25.24 -11.59
CA GLY A 74 -15.74 -26.03 -12.27
C GLY A 74 -14.99 -25.23 -13.33
N GLU A 75 -15.69 -24.34 -14.06
CA GLU A 75 -15.06 -23.41 -14.99
C GLU A 75 -14.17 -22.40 -14.26
N VAL A 76 -14.66 -21.80 -13.17
CA VAL A 76 -13.88 -20.86 -12.35
C VAL A 76 -12.64 -21.54 -11.78
N MET A 77 -12.76 -22.79 -11.30
CA MET A 77 -11.61 -23.57 -10.82
C MET A 77 -10.59 -23.83 -11.93
N LYS A 78 -11.04 -24.21 -13.14
CA LYS A 78 -10.17 -24.44 -14.31
C LYS A 78 -9.36 -23.18 -14.63
N GLU A 79 -10.05 -22.05 -14.76
CA GLU A 79 -9.44 -20.77 -15.13
C GLU A 79 -8.45 -20.28 -14.06
N PHE A 80 -8.82 -20.39 -12.78
CA PHE A 80 -7.93 -20.05 -11.68
C PHE A 80 -6.66 -20.89 -11.68
N LEU A 81 -6.79 -22.22 -11.79
CA LEU A 81 -5.64 -23.13 -11.81
C LEU A 81 -4.72 -22.84 -13.00
N ARG A 82 -5.29 -22.59 -14.18
CA ARG A 82 -4.52 -22.22 -15.37
C ARG A 82 -3.74 -20.93 -15.15
N HIS A 83 -4.39 -19.87 -14.70
CA HIS A 83 -3.75 -18.56 -14.50
C HIS A 83 -2.68 -18.59 -13.40
N TYR A 84 -3.01 -19.20 -12.25
CA TYR A 84 -2.11 -19.27 -11.10
C TYR A 84 -0.84 -20.08 -11.41
N TYR A 85 -1.00 -21.30 -11.95
CA TYR A 85 0.14 -22.18 -12.22
C TYR A 85 0.88 -21.87 -13.52
N ASP A 86 0.40 -20.92 -14.33
CA ASP A 86 1.19 -20.44 -15.46
C ASP A 86 2.38 -19.60 -14.98
N THR A 87 2.20 -18.83 -13.90
CA THR A 87 3.22 -17.96 -13.30
C THR A 87 3.90 -18.57 -12.05
N ALA A 88 3.29 -19.56 -11.42
CA ALA A 88 3.84 -20.16 -10.20
C ALA A 88 5.17 -20.90 -10.45
N ALA A 89 6.14 -20.66 -9.56
CA ALA A 89 7.46 -21.29 -9.66
C ALA A 89 7.44 -22.81 -9.41
N VAL A 90 6.49 -23.33 -8.63
CA VAL A 90 6.46 -24.74 -8.22
C VAL A 90 5.03 -25.28 -8.16
N VAL A 91 4.78 -26.39 -8.85
CA VAL A 91 3.54 -27.16 -8.78
C VAL A 91 3.69 -28.32 -7.77
N PRO A 92 2.79 -28.46 -6.76
CA PRO A 92 2.90 -29.50 -5.73
C PRO A 92 2.50 -30.90 -6.24
N GLY A 93 2.66 -31.90 -5.37
CA GLY A 93 2.25 -33.28 -5.64
C GLY A 93 0.76 -33.53 -5.64
N GLU A 94 0.02 -32.69 -4.94
CA GLU A 94 -1.39 -32.88 -4.66
C GLU A 94 -2.08 -31.53 -4.60
N LEU A 95 -3.22 -31.41 -5.28
CA LEU A 95 -4.13 -30.28 -5.18
C LEU A 95 -5.40 -30.76 -4.50
N LEU A 96 -5.72 -30.17 -3.35
CA LEU A 96 -6.98 -30.40 -2.65
C LEU A 96 -7.92 -29.26 -3.02
N LEU A 97 -9.02 -29.59 -3.69
CA LEU A 97 -9.92 -28.63 -4.31
C LEU A 97 -11.30 -28.70 -3.64
N SER A 98 -11.99 -27.56 -3.52
CA SER A 98 -13.40 -27.57 -3.11
C SER A 98 -14.34 -28.06 -4.19
N HIS A 99 -14.02 -27.77 -5.46
CA HIS A 99 -14.76 -28.18 -6.64
C HIS A 99 -13.77 -28.76 -7.66
N MET A 100 -14.20 -29.78 -8.41
CA MET A 100 -13.37 -30.34 -9.48
C MET A 100 -13.44 -29.41 -10.70
N PRO A 101 -12.31 -29.06 -11.34
CA PRO A 101 -12.35 -28.25 -12.55
C PRO A 101 -12.98 -29.03 -13.70
N VAL A 102 -13.63 -28.31 -14.62
CA VAL A 102 -14.02 -28.88 -15.91
C VAL A 102 -12.75 -29.27 -16.69
N GLU A 103 -12.85 -30.28 -17.57
CA GLU A 103 -11.72 -30.79 -18.36
C GLU A 103 -10.51 -31.22 -17.49
N LYS A 104 -10.79 -31.83 -16.33
CA LYS A 104 -9.79 -32.27 -15.37
C LYS A 104 -8.61 -33.03 -16.01
N GLU A 105 -8.89 -33.94 -16.93
CA GLU A 105 -7.86 -34.78 -17.58
C GLU A 105 -6.85 -33.94 -18.37
N PHE A 106 -7.31 -32.88 -19.04
CA PHE A 106 -6.45 -31.96 -19.77
C PHE A 106 -5.60 -31.13 -18.80
N LEU A 107 -6.23 -30.58 -17.77
CA LEU A 107 -5.57 -29.75 -16.78
C LEU A 107 -4.53 -30.55 -15.96
N GLU A 108 -4.84 -31.80 -15.61
CA GLU A 108 -3.93 -32.70 -14.91
C GLU A 108 -2.68 -32.99 -15.74
N LYS A 109 -2.82 -33.23 -17.07
CA LYS A 109 -1.67 -33.41 -17.98
C LYS A 109 -0.83 -32.13 -18.10
N TRP A 110 -1.46 -30.97 -18.24
CA TRP A 110 -0.76 -29.68 -18.32
C TRP A 110 0.03 -29.38 -17.04
N LEU A 111 -0.57 -29.60 -15.85
CA LEU A 111 0.10 -29.45 -14.56
C LEU A 111 1.25 -30.45 -14.38
N GLN A 112 1.11 -31.69 -14.87
CA GLN A 112 2.21 -32.66 -14.87
C GLN A 112 3.40 -32.17 -15.69
N GLN A 113 3.17 -31.59 -16.88
CA GLN A 113 4.24 -31.02 -17.71
C GLN A 113 4.95 -29.86 -16.99
N LYS A 114 4.19 -28.91 -16.41
CA LYS A 114 4.74 -27.82 -15.59
C LYS A 114 5.54 -28.33 -14.38
N ARG A 115 5.21 -29.52 -13.87
CA ARG A 115 5.93 -30.18 -12.77
C ARG A 115 7.09 -31.09 -13.23
N GLY A 116 7.53 -31.00 -14.48
CA GLY A 116 8.60 -31.84 -15.04
C GLY A 116 8.17 -33.30 -15.17
N ASN A 117 6.96 -33.55 -15.67
CA ASN A 117 6.35 -34.85 -15.93
C ASN A 117 6.16 -35.75 -14.69
N LYS A 118 6.18 -35.16 -13.48
CA LYS A 118 5.87 -35.88 -12.24
C LYS A 118 4.37 -35.93 -11.98
N LYS A 119 3.87 -37.10 -11.56
CA LYS A 119 2.44 -37.35 -11.29
C LYS A 119 1.88 -36.39 -10.24
N ILE A 120 0.91 -35.58 -10.64
CA ILE A 120 0.09 -34.74 -9.75
C ILE A 120 -1.25 -35.44 -9.46
N HIS A 121 -1.89 -35.09 -8.35
CA HIS A 121 -3.23 -35.57 -8.01
C HIS A 121 -4.17 -34.42 -7.69
N LEU A 122 -5.27 -34.31 -8.43
CA LEU A 122 -6.38 -33.40 -8.13
C LEU A 122 -7.45 -34.17 -7.34
N LYS A 123 -7.80 -33.69 -6.14
CA LYS A 123 -8.72 -34.38 -5.24
C LYS A 123 -9.70 -33.42 -4.58
N VAL A 124 -10.94 -33.87 -4.42
CA VAL A 124 -11.95 -33.23 -3.57
C VAL A 124 -12.09 -34.09 -2.30
N PRO A 125 -11.47 -33.70 -1.17
CA PRO A 125 -11.51 -34.50 0.04
C PRO A 125 -12.89 -34.46 0.72
N LEU A 126 -13.48 -35.63 0.95
CA LEU A 126 -14.81 -35.77 1.55
C LEU A 126 -14.82 -36.08 3.07
N ARG A 127 -13.68 -36.53 3.63
CA ARG A 127 -13.50 -36.87 5.05
C ARG A 127 -12.04 -36.79 5.50
N GLY A 128 -11.81 -36.80 6.81
CA GLY A 128 -10.49 -36.83 7.45
C GLY A 128 -9.75 -35.49 7.45
N GLU A 129 -8.46 -35.52 7.79
CA GLU A 129 -7.62 -34.32 7.95
C GLU A 129 -7.59 -33.41 6.71
N LYS A 130 -7.58 -34.02 5.51
CA LYS A 130 -7.57 -33.27 4.24
C LYS A 130 -8.85 -32.45 4.05
N LYS A 131 -10.00 -32.98 4.48
CA LYS A 131 -11.25 -32.22 4.48
C LYS A 131 -11.22 -31.12 5.52
N ALA A 132 -10.73 -31.41 6.73
CA ALA A 132 -10.60 -30.38 7.77
C ALA A 132 -9.72 -29.20 7.31
N LEU A 133 -8.64 -29.48 6.59
CA LEU A 133 -7.79 -28.46 5.99
C LEU A 133 -8.53 -27.64 4.92
N LEU A 134 -9.26 -28.30 4.01
CA LEU A 134 -10.07 -27.61 3.00
C LEU A 134 -11.14 -26.71 3.64
N GLU A 135 -11.81 -27.17 4.70
CA GLU A 135 -12.79 -26.39 5.44
C GLU A 135 -12.16 -25.18 6.17
N LEU A 136 -10.91 -25.30 6.63
CA LEU A 136 -10.16 -24.18 7.18
C LEU A 136 -9.92 -23.09 6.12
N VAL A 137 -9.50 -23.49 4.90
CA VAL A 137 -9.33 -22.53 3.79
C VAL A 137 -10.67 -21.86 3.47
N LYS A 138 -11.75 -22.63 3.28
CA LYS A 138 -13.09 -22.08 3.04
C LYS A 138 -13.50 -21.06 4.08
N LYS A 139 -13.34 -21.38 5.37
CA LYS A 139 -13.73 -20.49 6.47
C LYS A 139 -12.89 -19.21 6.47
N ASN A 140 -11.59 -19.31 6.23
CA ASN A 140 -10.71 -18.14 6.15
C ASN A 140 -11.07 -17.24 4.96
N THR A 141 -11.30 -17.83 3.79
CA THR A 141 -11.73 -17.12 2.57
C THR A 141 -13.08 -16.44 2.74
N LEU A 142 -14.07 -17.13 3.33
CA LEU A 142 -15.38 -16.57 3.60
C LEU A 142 -15.29 -15.38 4.56
N PHE A 143 -14.52 -15.53 5.65
CA PHE A 143 -14.31 -14.46 6.62
C PHE A 143 -13.68 -13.23 5.95
N GLN A 144 -12.65 -13.43 5.12
CA GLN A 144 -12.02 -12.33 4.39
C GLN A 144 -12.98 -11.68 3.39
N ALA A 145 -13.74 -12.45 2.63
CA ALA A 145 -14.73 -11.92 1.69
C ALA A 145 -15.83 -11.10 2.37
N GLN A 146 -16.33 -11.57 3.52
CA GLN A 146 -17.31 -10.84 4.33
C GLN A 146 -16.74 -9.52 4.86
N HIS A 147 -15.48 -9.53 5.33
CA HIS A 147 -14.81 -8.33 5.79
C HIS A 147 -14.62 -7.32 4.65
N ASP A 148 -14.12 -7.76 3.50
CA ASP A 148 -13.92 -6.91 2.32
C ASP A 148 -15.25 -6.32 1.81
N GLN A 149 -16.33 -7.08 1.89
CA GLN A 149 -17.68 -6.62 1.54
C GLN A 149 -18.19 -5.56 2.53
N ALA A 150 -18.04 -5.80 3.83
CA ALA A 150 -18.43 -4.84 4.87
C ALA A 150 -17.65 -3.54 4.73
N ASP A 151 -16.33 -3.62 4.59
CA ASP A 151 -15.45 -2.45 4.37
C ASP A 151 -15.87 -1.69 3.10
N SER A 152 -16.20 -2.39 2.01
CA SER A 152 -16.62 -1.73 0.77
C SER A 152 -17.97 -1.03 0.91
N ARG A 153 -18.93 -1.64 1.63
CA ARG A 153 -20.23 -1.03 1.92
C ARG A 153 -20.09 0.19 2.82
N GLU A 154 -19.23 0.13 3.83
CA GLU A 154 -18.92 1.27 4.69
C GLU A 154 -18.35 2.45 3.88
N LYS A 155 -17.44 2.18 2.93
CA LYS A 155 -16.90 3.21 2.03
C LYS A 155 -17.95 3.78 1.08
N GLU A 156 -18.86 2.96 0.57
CA GLU A 156 -19.96 3.39 -0.28
C GLU A 156 -20.91 4.33 0.48
N LEU A 157 -21.33 3.94 1.69
CA LEU A 157 -22.14 4.80 2.57
C LEU A 157 -21.42 6.11 2.91
N SER A 158 -20.11 6.07 3.17
CA SER A 158 -19.31 7.28 3.44
C SER A 158 -19.30 8.25 2.25
N LEU A 159 -19.27 7.73 1.02
CA LEU A 159 -19.33 8.53 -0.20
C LEU A 159 -20.73 9.10 -0.45
N GLU A 160 -21.78 8.33 -0.16
CA GLU A 160 -23.17 8.79 -0.25
C GLU A 160 -23.46 9.90 0.75
N GLU A 161 -23.04 9.74 2.00
CA GLU A 161 -23.14 10.77 3.02
C GLU A 161 -22.36 12.03 2.64
N LEU A 162 -21.15 11.85 2.08
CA LEU A 162 -20.33 12.98 1.61
C LEU A 162 -21.01 13.72 0.47
N ALA A 163 -21.63 13.02 -0.48
CA ALA A 163 -22.41 13.66 -1.54
C ALA A 163 -23.62 14.41 -0.99
N ALA A 164 -24.37 13.81 -0.06
CA ALA A 164 -25.51 14.47 0.56
C ALA A 164 -25.10 15.73 1.34
N LEU A 165 -24.02 15.65 2.12
CA LEU A 165 -23.46 16.77 2.89
C LEU A 165 -23.04 17.94 1.99
N LEU A 166 -22.40 17.62 0.87
CA LEU A 166 -21.84 18.59 -0.06
C LEU A 166 -22.81 18.97 -1.19
N GLU A 167 -24.04 18.45 -1.17
CA GLU A 167 -25.08 18.66 -2.18
C GLU A 167 -24.59 18.28 -3.60
N LEU A 168 -23.79 17.22 -3.71
CA LEU A 168 -23.29 16.71 -4.99
C LEU A 168 -24.35 15.86 -5.70
N PRO A 169 -24.41 15.90 -7.05
CA PRO A 169 -25.39 15.11 -7.80
C PRO A 169 -25.15 13.60 -7.69
N GLU A 170 -23.89 13.18 -7.50
CA GLU A 170 -23.50 11.78 -7.37
C GLU A 170 -22.38 11.63 -6.32
N PRO A 171 -22.27 10.44 -5.67
CA PRO A 171 -21.14 10.10 -4.80
C PRO A 171 -19.78 10.34 -5.49
N PRO A 172 -18.84 11.08 -4.87
CA PRO A 172 -17.59 11.46 -5.53
C PRO A 172 -16.62 10.27 -5.62
N GLN A 173 -16.79 9.44 -6.66
CA GLN A 173 -16.03 8.20 -6.84
C GLN A 173 -14.53 8.41 -6.93
N ARG A 174 -14.07 9.58 -7.39
CA ARG A 174 -12.66 9.97 -7.47
C ARG A 174 -12.42 11.24 -6.66
N ILE A 175 -11.69 11.12 -5.56
CA ILE A 175 -11.31 12.26 -4.71
C ILE A 175 -9.81 12.50 -4.88
N GLU A 176 -9.40 13.74 -5.14
CA GLU A 176 -7.99 14.14 -5.14
C GLU A 176 -7.70 15.00 -3.91
N GLY A 177 -6.71 14.61 -3.10
CA GLY A 177 -6.24 15.34 -1.93
C GLY A 177 -4.91 16.03 -2.21
N TYR A 178 -4.78 17.29 -1.79
CA TYR A 178 -3.59 18.11 -2.00
C TYR A 178 -3.04 18.65 -0.69
N ASP A 179 -1.73 18.52 -0.49
CA ASP A 179 -0.98 19.06 0.65
C ASP A 179 0.26 19.81 0.15
N ILE A 180 0.63 20.90 0.82
CA ILE A 180 1.85 21.67 0.57
C ILE A 180 2.77 21.54 1.78
N SER A 181 3.95 20.96 1.53
CA SER A 181 4.94 20.71 2.57
C SER A 181 6.25 21.44 2.27
N HIS A 182 6.78 22.15 3.27
CA HIS A 182 8.12 22.74 3.20
C HIS A 182 9.19 21.73 3.60
N LEU A 183 10.21 21.56 2.75
CA LEU A 183 11.40 20.80 3.11
C LEU A 183 12.44 21.77 3.66
N ALA A 184 12.78 21.63 4.94
CA ALA A 184 13.81 22.44 5.59
C ALA A 184 15.09 22.52 4.74
N GLY A 185 15.38 23.70 4.20
CA GLY A 185 16.55 23.99 3.36
C GLY A 185 16.56 23.42 1.93
N ARG A 186 15.46 22.81 1.43
CA ARG A 186 15.43 22.14 0.11
C ARG A 186 14.28 22.52 -0.81
N GLY A 187 13.46 23.47 -0.41
CA GLY A 187 12.34 24.01 -1.17
C GLY A 187 10.99 23.37 -0.82
N THR A 188 9.95 23.78 -1.52
CA THR A 188 8.57 23.36 -1.26
C THR A 188 8.16 22.21 -2.18
N VAL A 189 7.39 21.27 -1.65
CA VAL A 189 6.83 20.16 -2.43
C VAL A 189 5.33 20.09 -2.18
N GLY A 190 4.56 20.10 -3.27
CA GLY A 190 3.16 19.73 -3.21
C GLY A 190 2.98 18.25 -3.45
N SER A 191 2.07 17.64 -2.70
CA SER A 191 1.70 16.25 -2.81
C SER A 191 0.26 16.12 -3.27
N MET A 192 -0.01 15.14 -4.13
CA MET A 192 -1.34 14.81 -4.59
C MET A 192 -1.56 13.32 -4.38
N VAL A 193 -2.62 12.99 -3.65
CA VAL A 193 -3.11 11.64 -3.45
C VAL A 193 -4.46 11.46 -4.12
N VAL A 194 -4.80 10.22 -4.42
CA VAL A 194 -6.05 9.90 -5.11
C VAL A 194 -6.76 8.80 -4.36
N PHE A 195 -8.04 8.99 -4.09
CA PHE A 195 -8.93 7.95 -3.60
C PHE A 195 -9.92 7.60 -4.70
N VAL A 196 -10.16 6.30 -4.89
CA VAL A 196 -11.16 5.76 -5.81
C VAL A 196 -12.08 4.83 -5.03
N GLY A 197 -13.39 5.07 -5.05
CA GLY A 197 -14.37 4.29 -4.28
C GLY A 197 -14.07 4.29 -2.77
N GLY A 198 -13.61 5.42 -2.24
CA GLY A 198 -13.28 5.59 -0.82
C GLY A 198 -11.99 4.87 -0.38
N LYS A 199 -11.20 4.33 -1.32
CA LYS A 199 -9.92 3.65 -1.03
C LYS A 199 -8.73 4.35 -1.71
N PRO A 200 -7.54 4.39 -1.09
CA PRO A 200 -6.38 5.03 -1.69
C PRO A 200 -5.91 4.30 -2.97
N TRP A 201 -5.72 5.04 -4.06
CA TRP A 201 -5.21 4.57 -5.34
C TRP A 201 -3.81 5.11 -5.61
N LYS A 202 -2.80 4.38 -5.11
CA LYS A 202 -1.39 4.81 -5.09
C LYS A 202 -0.79 5.10 -6.46
N GLU A 203 -1.22 4.40 -7.51
CA GLU A 203 -0.77 4.64 -8.89
C GLU A 203 -1.16 6.04 -9.39
N GLY A 204 -2.20 6.63 -8.81
CA GLY A 204 -2.65 8.00 -9.09
C GLY A 204 -1.82 9.07 -8.41
N TYR A 205 -0.95 8.74 -7.45
CA TYR A 205 -0.28 9.74 -6.62
C TYR A 205 0.77 10.52 -7.39
N ARG A 206 0.91 11.82 -7.13
CA ARG A 206 1.90 12.67 -7.79
C ARG A 206 2.56 13.60 -6.80
N ARG A 207 3.83 13.94 -7.08
CA ARG A 207 4.59 14.94 -6.33
C ARG A 207 5.00 16.05 -7.28
N PHE A 208 4.90 17.27 -6.79
CA PHE A 208 5.23 18.47 -7.53
C PHE A 208 6.32 19.20 -6.77
N LYS A 209 7.55 19.16 -7.30
CA LYS A 209 8.59 20.06 -6.83
C LYS A 209 8.22 21.47 -7.27
N VAL A 210 7.96 22.34 -6.30
CA VAL A 210 7.63 23.76 -6.51
C VAL A 210 8.92 24.50 -6.82
N ARG A 211 8.87 25.40 -7.80
CA ARG A 211 10.04 26.09 -8.34
C ARG A 211 9.94 27.60 -8.20
N THR A 212 8.73 28.14 -8.30
CA THR A 212 8.53 29.60 -8.45
C THR A 212 8.07 30.28 -7.16
N ALA A 213 7.54 29.52 -6.20
CA ALA A 213 7.15 30.07 -4.90
C ALA A 213 8.40 30.37 -4.04
N GLY A 214 8.40 31.53 -3.38
CA GLY A 214 9.41 31.87 -2.39
C GLY A 214 9.33 30.98 -1.14
N PRO A 215 10.32 31.06 -0.23
CA PRO A 215 10.23 30.41 1.07
C PRO A 215 8.98 30.90 1.81
N ALA A 216 8.15 29.97 2.31
CA ALA A 216 6.90 30.24 3.06
C ALA A 216 5.71 30.84 2.28
N ASP A 217 5.68 30.76 0.93
CA ASP A 217 4.50 31.12 0.15
C ASP A 217 3.69 29.88 -0.28
N ASP A 218 2.86 29.38 0.65
CA ASP A 218 2.01 28.21 0.41
C ASP A 218 0.92 28.45 -0.63
N TYR A 219 0.46 29.69 -0.77
CA TYR A 219 -0.55 30.05 -1.78
C TYR A 219 0.03 29.96 -3.19
N ALA A 220 1.21 30.54 -3.42
CA ALA A 220 1.89 30.43 -4.72
C ALA A 220 2.31 28.99 -5.01
N ALA A 221 2.75 28.24 -4.00
CA ALA A 221 3.12 26.83 -4.14
C ALA A 221 1.91 25.98 -4.57
N LEU A 222 0.77 26.13 -3.87
CA LEU A 222 -0.48 25.47 -4.25
C LEU A 222 -0.92 25.86 -5.66
N ALA A 223 -0.77 27.15 -6.00
CA ALA A 223 -1.14 27.63 -7.32
C ALA A 223 -0.35 26.94 -8.44
N GLU A 224 0.98 26.87 -8.30
CA GLU A 224 1.85 26.19 -9.26
C GLU A 224 1.46 24.71 -9.43
N VAL A 225 1.16 24.02 -8.33
CA VAL A 225 0.77 22.61 -8.34
C VAL A 225 -0.53 22.40 -9.12
N LEU A 226 -1.57 23.17 -8.79
CA LEU A 226 -2.88 23.05 -9.43
C LEU A 226 -2.81 23.42 -10.91
N GLU A 227 -2.12 24.50 -11.27
CA GLU A 227 -1.94 24.89 -12.66
C GLU A 227 -1.28 23.78 -13.48
N ARG A 228 -0.22 23.16 -12.95
CA ARG A 228 0.48 22.05 -13.61
C ARG A 228 -0.38 20.80 -13.70
N ARG A 229 -1.14 20.48 -12.65
CA ARG A 229 -2.03 19.31 -12.61
C ARG A 229 -3.15 19.42 -13.63
N PHE A 230 -3.76 20.59 -13.75
CA PHE A 230 -4.91 20.81 -14.62
C PHE A 230 -4.53 21.25 -16.05
N ASN A 231 -3.25 21.52 -16.32
CA ASN A 231 -2.73 21.62 -17.69
C ASN A 231 -2.75 20.26 -18.44
N ASN A 232 -2.57 19.16 -17.72
CA ASN A 232 -2.60 17.81 -18.29
C ASN A 232 -4.00 17.21 -18.08
N SER A 233 -4.77 17.09 -19.17
CA SER A 233 -6.17 16.69 -19.10
C SER A 233 -6.34 15.19 -18.78
N LYS A 234 -7.23 14.93 -17.81
CA LYS A 234 -7.90 13.64 -17.48
C LYS A 234 -7.06 12.52 -16.82
N PRO A 235 -7.70 11.69 -15.98
CA PRO A 235 -9.08 11.85 -15.49
C PRO A 235 -9.20 13.03 -14.51
N LEU A 236 -10.34 13.74 -14.55
CA LEU A 236 -10.64 14.81 -13.61
C LEU A 236 -11.22 14.21 -12.32
N PRO A 237 -10.97 14.81 -11.14
CA PRO A 237 -11.60 14.40 -9.89
C PRO A 237 -13.09 14.76 -9.86
N ALA A 238 -13.87 13.98 -9.11
CA ALA A 238 -15.23 14.33 -8.74
C ALA A 238 -15.27 15.23 -7.50
N LEU A 239 -14.21 15.24 -6.69
CA LEU A 239 -14.03 16.13 -5.55
C LEU A 239 -12.54 16.46 -5.35
N ILE A 240 -12.23 17.72 -5.12
CA ILE A 240 -10.90 18.20 -4.73
C ILE A 240 -10.92 18.54 -3.25
N LEU A 241 -10.03 17.93 -2.47
CA LEU A 241 -9.77 18.24 -1.08
C LEU A 241 -8.42 18.95 -0.96
N ILE A 242 -8.43 20.14 -0.36
CA ILE A 242 -7.22 20.88 -0.02
C ILE A 242 -6.95 20.75 1.48
N ASP A 243 -5.72 20.39 1.83
CA ASP A 243 -5.25 20.44 3.22
C ASP A 243 -5.01 21.89 3.64
N GLY A 244 -5.93 22.39 4.47
CA GLY A 244 -5.84 23.70 5.07
C GLY A 244 -7.12 24.53 4.99
N GLY A 245 -6.98 25.86 4.98
CA GLY A 245 -8.05 26.79 5.32
C GLY A 245 -8.71 27.51 4.14
N ARG A 246 -9.56 28.49 4.49
CA ARG A 246 -10.33 29.32 3.53
C ARG A 246 -9.45 30.05 2.50
N GLY A 247 -8.24 30.45 2.86
CA GLY A 247 -7.30 31.10 1.93
C GLY A 247 -6.91 30.17 0.78
N GLN A 248 -6.50 28.93 1.09
CA GLN A 248 -6.08 27.94 0.10
C GLN A 248 -7.27 27.49 -0.76
N LEU A 249 -8.45 27.38 -0.16
CA LEU A 249 -9.70 27.15 -0.89
C LEU A 249 -9.98 28.24 -1.94
N SER A 250 -9.85 29.52 -1.56
CA SER A 250 -10.08 30.66 -2.45
C SER A 250 -9.09 30.68 -3.62
N VAL A 251 -7.80 30.42 -3.35
CA VAL A 251 -6.77 30.29 -4.38
C VAL A 251 -7.11 29.17 -5.36
N THR A 252 -7.50 28.00 -4.84
CA THR A 252 -7.89 26.85 -5.66
C THR A 252 -9.06 27.16 -6.59
N CYS A 253 -10.11 27.79 -6.07
CA CYS A 253 -11.27 28.20 -6.86
C CYS A 253 -10.88 29.14 -8.00
N SER A 254 -10.08 30.17 -7.70
CA SER A 254 -9.62 31.13 -8.72
C SER A 254 -8.85 30.48 -9.86
N ILE A 255 -8.03 29.46 -9.55
CA ILE A 255 -7.25 28.74 -10.57
C ILE A 255 -8.15 27.86 -11.43
N LEU A 256 -9.08 27.14 -10.81
CA LEU A 256 -10.02 26.29 -11.55
C LEU A 256 -10.92 27.13 -12.47
N GLU A 257 -11.39 28.29 -12.01
CA GLU A 257 -12.13 29.25 -12.84
C GLU A 257 -11.31 29.68 -14.06
N LYS A 258 -10.05 30.10 -13.86
CA LYS A 258 -9.13 30.48 -14.96
C LYS A 258 -8.88 29.34 -15.95
N LYS A 259 -8.99 28.08 -15.51
CA LYS A 259 -8.83 26.87 -16.35
C LYS A 259 -10.13 26.41 -16.99
N GLY A 260 -11.27 27.08 -16.77
CA GLY A 260 -12.59 26.64 -17.25
C GLY A 260 -13.13 25.41 -16.49
N LEU A 261 -12.58 25.12 -15.32
CA LEU A 261 -12.91 23.97 -14.46
C LEU A 261 -13.61 24.39 -13.16
N GLY A 262 -14.14 25.61 -13.08
CA GLY A 262 -14.83 26.12 -11.88
C GLY A 262 -16.09 25.34 -11.48
N HIS A 263 -16.58 24.44 -12.33
CA HIS A 263 -17.67 23.52 -12.03
C HIS A 263 -17.25 22.32 -11.15
N LEU A 264 -15.94 22.07 -10.98
CA LEU A 264 -15.46 20.97 -10.15
C LEU A 264 -15.70 21.27 -8.66
N PRO A 265 -16.25 20.32 -7.89
CA PRO A 265 -16.39 20.49 -6.44
C PRO A 265 -15.03 20.59 -5.73
N VAL A 266 -14.89 21.60 -4.87
CA VAL A 266 -13.69 21.84 -4.06
C VAL A 266 -14.08 22.10 -2.62
N ILE A 267 -13.35 21.49 -1.70
CA ILE A 267 -13.43 21.73 -0.27
C ILE A 267 -12.03 21.90 0.31
N ALA A 268 -11.95 22.52 1.48
CA ALA A 268 -10.73 22.51 2.28
C ALA A 268 -11.04 21.99 3.69
N LEU A 269 -10.10 21.26 4.28
CA LEU A 269 -10.22 20.71 5.63
C LEU A 269 -9.07 21.26 6.49
N ALA A 270 -9.41 22.00 7.54
CA ALA A 270 -8.41 22.57 8.44
C ALA A 270 -7.96 21.58 9.53
N GLU A 271 -6.66 21.56 9.83
CA GLU A 271 -6.02 20.60 10.74
C GLU A 271 -6.45 20.75 12.21
N GLU A 272 -6.63 21.98 12.72
CA GLU A 272 -6.83 22.19 14.17
C GLU A 272 -8.19 21.74 14.71
N ARG A 273 -9.22 21.76 13.86
CA ARG A 273 -10.62 21.59 14.28
C ARG A 273 -11.46 20.74 13.33
N GLU A 274 -10.83 20.13 12.32
CA GLU A 274 -11.52 19.25 11.36
C GLU A 274 -12.69 19.94 10.63
N GLN A 275 -12.57 21.26 10.48
CA GLN A 275 -13.62 22.10 9.91
C GLN A 275 -13.59 22.04 8.39
N ILE A 276 -14.76 21.81 7.80
CA ILE A 276 -14.91 21.72 6.35
C ILE A 276 -15.28 23.10 5.80
N PHE A 277 -14.43 23.66 4.94
CA PHE A 277 -14.67 24.92 4.26
C PHE A 277 -15.23 24.68 2.85
N LEU A 278 -16.33 25.36 2.56
CA LEU A 278 -17.01 25.34 1.25
C LEU A 278 -16.89 26.71 0.56
N PRO A 279 -16.72 26.77 -0.77
CA PRO A 279 -16.65 28.04 -1.50
C PRO A 279 -17.92 28.89 -1.33
N GLN A 280 -19.09 28.24 -1.28
CA GLN A 280 -20.39 28.91 -1.24
C GLN A 280 -20.83 29.32 0.18
N ARG A 281 -20.11 28.90 1.23
CA ARG A 281 -20.50 29.14 2.64
C ARG A 281 -19.43 29.92 3.42
N LYS A 282 -19.87 30.95 4.16
CA LYS A 282 -18.99 31.77 5.01
C LYS A 282 -18.62 31.10 6.34
N ALA A 283 -19.52 30.32 6.92
CA ALA A 283 -19.22 29.49 8.08
C ALA A 283 -18.69 28.12 7.59
N PRO A 284 -17.69 27.53 8.27
CA PRO A 284 -17.35 26.14 8.02
C PRO A 284 -18.46 25.19 8.48
N LEU A 285 -18.42 23.94 8.02
CA LEU A 285 -19.22 22.86 8.56
C LEU A 285 -18.43 22.14 9.64
N ASP A 286 -19.06 21.98 10.79
CA ASP A 286 -18.56 21.19 11.91
C ASP A 286 -19.38 19.90 11.97
N LEU A 287 -18.69 18.76 11.92
CA LEU A 287 -19.31 17.45 12.01
C LEU A 287 -18.76 16.69 13.24
N PRO A 288 -19.53 15.77 13.83
CA PRO A 288 -18.99 14.86 14.83
C PRO A 288 -17.85 14.00 14.25
N ASP A 289 -16.81 13.71 15.05
CA ASP A 289 -15.68 12.84 14.66
C ASP A 289 -16.10 11.44 14.19
N SER A 290 -17.28 10.98 14.61
CA SER A 290 -17.85 9.69 14.22
C SER A 290 -18.54 9.73 12.85
N HIS A 291 -18.67 10.89 12.21
CA HIS A 291 -19.39 11.02 10.95
C HIS A 291 -18.58 10.39 9.80
N PRO A 292 -19.13 9.41 9.05
CA PRO A 292 -18.40 8.69 8.00
C PRO A 292 -17.81 9.59 6.90
N ALA A 293 -18.56 10.60 6.45
CA ALA A 293 -18.05 11.62 5.52
C ALA A 293 -16.78 12.34 6.04
N LEU A 294 -16.78 12.78 7.31
CA LEU A 294 -15.62 13.44 7.91
C LEU A 294 -14.42 12.48 8.00
N GLN A 295 -14.64 11.23 8.44
CA GLN A 295 -13.59 10.22 8.53
C GLN A 295 -12.95 9.91 7.17
N LEU A 296 -13.73 9.91 6.09
CA LEU A 296 -13.21 9.76 4.74
C LEU A 296 -12.33 10.95 4.34
N LEU A 297 -12.77 12.19 4.62
CA LEU A 297 -11.98 13.39 4.33
C LEU A 297 -10.67 13.44 5.11
N GLN A 298 -10.71 13.08 6.40
CA GLN A 298 -9.54 12.91 7.25
C GLN A 298 -8.56 11.88 6.66
N GLN A 299 -9.07 10.72 6.23
CA GLN A 299 -8.23 9.70 5.58
C GLN A 299 -7.54 10.23 4.33
N VAL A 300 -8.21 11.05 3.52
CA VAL A 300 -7.62 11.66 2.32
C VAL A 300 -6.53 12.66 2.70
N ARG A 301 -6.79 13.55 3.67
CA ARG A 301 -5.83 14.53 4.18
C ARG A 301 -4.60 13.85 4.79
N ASP A 302 -4.81 12.95 5.74
CA ASP A 302 -3.74 12.24 6.44
C ASP A 302 -2.85 11.46 5.46
N GLU A 303 -3.44 10.90 4.40
CA GLU A 303 -2.70 10.20 3.34
C GLU A 303 -1.89 11.17 2.47
N ALA A 304 -2.41 12.38 2.18
CA ALA A 304 -1.68 13.44 1.49
C ALA A 304 -0.47 13.88 2.32
N HIS A 305 -0.70 14.21 3.59
CA HIS A 305 0.33 14.60 4.54
C HIS A 305 1.39 13.49 4.70
N ARG A 306 0.97 12.22 4.88
CA ARG A 306 1.88 11.05 4.94
C ARG A 306 2.71 10.93 3.67
N PHE A 307 2.10 11.11 2.50
CA PHE A 307 2.78 11.00 1.21
C PHE A 307 3.82 12.11 1.02
N ALA A 308 3.57 13.31 1.53
CA ALA A 308 4.54 14.40 1.60
C ALA A 308 5.70 14.07 2.56
N LEU A 309 5.40 13.70 3.81
CA LEU A 309 6.42 13.36 4.83
C LEU A 309 7.35 12.21 4.41
N SER A 310 6.82 11.21 3.68
CA SER A 310 7.63 10.09 3.19
C SER A 310 8.75 10.53 2.23
N LEU A 311 8.56 11.64 1.51
CA LEU A 311 9.62 12.24 0.70
C LEU A 311 10.71 12.84 1.59
N SER A 312 10.33 13.64 2.58
CA SER A 312 11.25 14.28 3.53
C SER A 312 12.12 13.23 4.21
N ARG A 313 11.52 12.14 4.72
CA ARG A 313 12.25 11.02 5.34
C ARG A 313 13.24 10.38 4.38
N ASN A 314 12.85 10.10 3.13
CA ASN A 314 13.76 9.52 2.14
C ASN A 314 14.90 10.47 1.76
N LEU A 315 14.63 11.77 1.68
CA LEU A 315 15.64 12.79 1.40
C LEU A 315 16.61 13.00 2.56
N VAL A 316 16.12 12.98 3.81
CA VAL A 316 16.96 12.99 5.01
C VAL A 316 17.84 11.74 5.04
N LYS A 317 17.27 10.54 4.84
CA LYS A 317 18.03 9.28 4.77
C LYS A 317 19.14 9.33 3.72
N LYS A 318 18.86 9.85 2.52
CA LYS A 318 19.86 10.00 1.44
C LYS A 318 20.92 11.05 1.75
N SER A 319 20.53 12.16 2.37
CA SER A 319 21.45 13.23 2.75
C SER A 319 22.40 12.81 3.85
N SER A 320 21.87 12.32 4.98
CA SER A 320 22.69 11.86 6.11
C SER A 320 23.62 10.74 5.66
N PHE A 321 23.16 9.87 4.74
CA PHE A 321 24.01 8.87 4.11
C PHE A 321 25.14 9.48 3.26
N SER A 322 24.82 10.47 2.41
CA SER A 322 25.82 11.13 1.56
C SER A 322 26.86 11.88 2.39
N SER A 323 26.42 12.64 3.40
CA SER A 323 27.31 13.41 4.28
C SER A 323 28.22 12.51 5.11
N PHE A 324 27.71 11.38 5.62
CA PHE A 324 28.56 10.39 6.30
C PHE A 324 29.57 9.75 5.35
N LEU A 325 29.16 9.36 4.15
CA LEU A 325 30.11 8.79 3.18
C LEU A 325 31.13 9.81 2.67
N GLU A 326 30.84 11.11 2.74
CA GLU A 326 31.80 12.18 2.46
C GLU A 326 32.87 12.32 3.54
N SER A 327 32.54 12.07 4.81
CA SER A 327 33.51 12.15 5.89
C SER A 327 34.50 10.98 5.89
N VAL A 328 34.21 9.87 5.19
CA VAL A 328 35.09 8.71 5.11
C VAL A 328 36.12 8.87 3.98
N PRO A 329 37.43 8.95 4.29
CA PRO A 329 38.46 9.08 3.27
C PRO A 329 38.46 7.92 2.26
N GLY A 330 38.52 8.25 0.97
CA GLY A 330 38.57 7.25 -0.12
C GLY A 330 37.21 6.81 -0.67
N ILE A 331 36.10 7.41 -0.21
CA ILE A 331 34.76 7.18 -0.78
C ILE A 331 34.39 8.31 -1.75
N GLY A 332 34.76 8.11 -3.02
CA GLY A 332 34.36 8.99 -4.12
C GLY A 332 32.88 8.83 -4.54
N PRO A 333 32.41 9.67 -5.49
CA PRO A 333 31.01 9.73 -5.91
C PRO A 333 30.48 8.39 -6.49
N VAL A 334 31.33 7.64 -7.20
CA VAL A 334 30.98 6.33 -7.78
C VAL A 334 30.67 5.30 -6.69
N ARG A 335 31.53 5.23 -5.67
CA ARG A 335 31.38 4.31 -4.53
C ARG A 335 30.15 4.67 -3.69
N ARG A 336 29.92 5.97 -3.50
CA ARG A 336 28.77 6.49 -2.78
C ARG A 336 27.45 6.09 -3.43
N LYS A 337 27.35 6.24 -4.75
CA LYS A 337 26.15 5.83 -5.50
C LYS A 337 25.91 4.33 -5.37
N ALA A 338 26.94 3.51 -5.53
CA ALA A 338 26.83 2.05 -5.41
C ALA A 338 26.40 1.62 -3.99
N LEU A 339 26.98 2.22 -2.95
CA LEU A 339 26.59 1.97 -1.55
C LEU A 339 25.14 2.43 -1.27
N LEU A 340 24.72 3.56 -1.84
CA LEU A 340 23.35 4.07 -1.68
C LEU A 340 22.32 3.18 -2.37
N GLU A 341 22.63 2.70 -3.58
CA GLU A 341 21.78 1.78 -4.34
C GLU A 341 21.65 0.42 -3.64
N HIS A 342 22.73 -0.07 -3.03
CA HIS A 342 22.73 -1.36 -2.35
C HIS A 342 22.02 -1.32 -0.98
N PHE A 343 22.33 -0.33 -0.13
CA PHE A 343 21.83 -0.27 1.25
C PHE A 343 20.60 0.63 1.43
N GLY A 344 20.34 1.56 0.51
CA GLY A 344 19.15 2.43 0.55
C GLY A 344 19.13 3.50 1.65
N GLY A 345 20.11 3.53 2.57
CA GLY A 345 20.25 4.56 3.60
C GLY A 345 21.20 4.18 4.74
N LEU A 346 21.45 5.14 5.65
CA LEU A 346 22.47 5.01 6.70
C LEU A 346 22.14 3.94 7.75
N GLU A 347 20.87 3.80 8.13
CA GLU A 347 20.45 2.79 9.11
C GLU A 347 20.71 1.36 8.64
N ALA A 348 20.47 1.09 7.35
CA ALA A 348 20.72 -0.22 6.77
C ALA A 348 22.22 -0.50 6.69
N LEU A 349 23.02 0.50 6.28
CA LEU A 349 24.47 0.39 6.25
C LEU A 349 25.08 0.17 7.66
N ARG A 350 24.54 0.82 8.70
CA ARG A 350 24.97 0.60 10.10
C ARG A 350 24.75 -0.82 10.61
N LYS A 351 23.77 -1.54 10.04
CA LYS A 351 23.44 -2.92 10.38
C LYS A 351 24.12 -3.95 9.48
N ALA A 352 24.74 -3.50 8.39
CA ALA A 352 25.40 -4.37 7.43
C ALA A 352 26.65 -5.01 8.04
N SER A 353 26.88 -6.27 7.71
CA SER A 353 28.11 -6.98 7.97
C SER A 353 29.24 -6.52 7.04
N LEU A 354 30.49 -6.76 7.44
CA LEU A 354 31.65 -6.43 6.60
C LEU A 354 31.58 -7.14 5.23
N GLU A 355 31.10 -8.38 5.19
CA GLU A 355 30.97 -9.16 3.96
C GLU A 355 29.90 -8.58 3.02
N GLU A 356 28.79 -8.09 3.55
CA GLU A 356 27.78 -7.40 2.75
C GLU A 356 28.32 -6.09 2.15
N ILE A 357 29.13 -5.33 2.89
CA ILE A 357 29.78 -4.12 2.36
C ILE A 357 30.80 -4.48 1.27
N LYS A 358 31.57 -5.56 1.44
CA LYS A 358 32.51 -6.08 0.44
C LYS A 358 31.82 -6.59 -0.84
N SER A 359 30.56 -7.01 -0.75
CA SER A 359 29.80 -7.50 -1.90
C SER A 359 29.44 -6.39 -2.90
N VAL A 360 29.56 -5.11 -2.52
CA VAL A 360 29.27 -3.97 -3.40
C VAL A 360 30.39 -3.81 -4.42
N ARG A 361 30.10 -4.11 -5.69
CA ARG A 361 31.04 -4.17 -6.83
C ARG A 361 32.01 -2.97 -6.96
N ALA A 362 31.63 -1.78 -6.51
CA ALA A 362 32.46 -0.57 -6.61
C ALA A 362 33.42 -0.35 -5.42
N VAL A 363 33.32 -1.16 -4.37
CA VAL A 363 34.03 -0.99 -3.09
C VAL A 363 35.11 -2.06 -2.97
N ASP A 364 36.37 -1.64 -2.88
CA ASP A 364 37.48 -2.56 -2.60
C ASP A 364 37.51 -2.98 -1.12
N SER A 365 38.16 -4.11 -0.81
CA SER A 365 38.19 -4.65 0.55
C SER A 365 38.78 -3.67 1.58
N ALA A 366 39.80 -2.90 1.21
CA ALA A 366 40.41 -1.91 2.10
C ALA A 366 39.45 -0.77 2.45
N THR A 367 38.62 -0.34 1.51
CA THR A 367 37.61 0.71 1.70
C THR A 367 36.41 0.18 2.47
N ALA A 368 36.00 -1.08 2.23
CA ALA A 368 34.95 -1.74 3.01
C ALA A 368 35.33 -1.87 4.49
N GLU A 369 36.57 -2.27 4.79
CA GLU A 369 37.07 -2.39 6.17
C GLU A 369 37.16 -1.05 6.90
N ARG A 370 37.61 0.01 6.20
CA ARG A 370 37.60 1.37 6.74
C ARG A 370 36.20 1.85 7.04
N LEU A 371 35.27 1.69 6.09
CA LEU A 371 33.88 2.07 6.27
C LEU A 371 33.22 1.32 7.43
N TYR A 372 33.46 0.00 7.53
CA TYR A 372 32.94 -0.81 8.62
C TYR A 372 33.48 -0.36 9.98
N ARG A 373 34.77 -0.02 10.07
CA ARG A 373 35.38 0.49 11.31
C ARG A 373 34.73 1.79 11.79
N GLU A 374 34.60 2.77 10.89
CA GLU A 374 33.92 4.05 11.17
C GLU A 374 32.47 3.84 11.64
N LEU A 375 31.75 2.89 11.03
CA LEU A 375 30.38 2.54 11.45
C LEU A 375 30.34 1.92 12.86
N GLN A 376 31.30 1.08 13.23
CA GLN A 376 31.38 0.50 14.58
C GLN A 376 31.77 1.53 15.64
N GLU A 377 32.62 2.51 15.30
CA GLU A 377 32.93 3.63 16.19
C GLU A 377 31.69 4.49 16.46
N ILE A 378 30.88 4.76 15.43
CA ILE A 378 29.62 5.51 15.60
C ILE A 378 28.57 4.70 16.38
N ASN A 379 28.50 3.39 16.19
CA ASN A 379 27.61 2.51 16.93
C ASN A 379 27.97 2.43 18.42
N SER A 380 29.27 2.42 18.75
CA SER A 380 29.75 2.35 20.13
C SER A 380 29.67 3.67 20.89
N ARG A 381 29.72 4.83 20.21
CA ARG A 381 29.62 6.17 20.83
C ARG A 381 28.20 6.67 21.11
N GLY A 382 27.16 5.89 20.81
CA GLY A 382 25.78 6.24 21.14
C GLY A 382 25.24 7.47 20.39
N GLY A 383 24.86 7.28 19.12
CA GLY A 383 23.78 8.04 18.44
C GLY A 383 23.95 9.54 18.12
N ASP A 384 24.66 10.34 18.91
CA ASP A 384 24.47 11.80 18.97
C ASP A 384 25.39 12.65 18.09
N PHE A 385 26.10 12.06 17.13
CA PHE A 385 27.08 12.84 16.35
C PHE A 385 26.47 13.77 15.28
N PHE A 386 25.17 13.66 14.98
CA PHE A 386 24.55 14.34 13.82
C PHE A 386 23.55 15.46 14.15
N ASP A 387 23.32 15.80 15.42
CA ASP A 387 22.46 16.94 15.81
C ASP A 387 23.21 18.28 15.84
N ARG A 388 24.46 18.32 15.39
CA ARG A 388 25.26 19.56 15.24
C ARG A 388 25.61 19.77 13.77
N GLY A 389 24.69 20.37 13.02
CA GLY A 389 24.91 20.63 11.61
C GLY A 389 23.91 21.59 10.94
N SER A 390 23.49 22.66 11.61
CA SER A 390 22.94 23.87 10.96
C SER A 390 22.95 25.07 11.91
N LYS A 391 24.13 25.51 12.30
CA LYS A 391 24.38 26.90 12.69
C LYS A 391 25.68 27.29 12.00
N ASP A 392 25.53 27.84 10.81
CA ASP A 392 26.08 29.13 10.37
C ASP A 392 25.38 29.56 9.08
#